data_AF-A0A517ZJS8-F1
#
_entry.id   AF-A0A517ZJS8-F1
#
_cell.length_a   1.000
_cell.length_b   1.000
_cell.length_c   1.000
_cell.angle_alpha   90.00
_cell.angle_beta   90.00
_cell.angle_gamma   90.00
#
_symmetry.space_group_name_H-M   'P 1'
#
loop_
_entity.id
_entity.type
_entity.pdbx_description
1 polymer ?
#
loop_
_entity_poly.entity_id
_entity_poly.type
_entity_poly.pdbx_seq_one_letter_code
_entity_poly.pdbx_strand_id
1 'polypeptide(L)'
;MNHLERFLPSRFEILVIVVICGGLFALLYPAVQMQRNPKGPHGSMIPQEPPDERNRVFHSSGVSIVAPLNWDKIRDYSFGFPFLSVAARGVPGARLRSFIEIQLTDAPGEDIQNRYRPLRFQGWPAYERMQIDREDSFDDPASSSYELYVNRNDEWWLVRFIIADEMTELPPEIRRYLDTIRFPEEQSRLRDLSRE
;
A
#
# COMPACT_ATOMS: atom_id res chain seq x y z
N MET A 1 -9.59 -55.35 -30.04
CA MET A 1 -9.49 -54.62 -31.34
C MET A 1 -10.43 -53.44 -31.28
N ASN A 2 -9.93 -52.27 -31.66
CA ASN A 2 -10.42 -50.96 -31.26
C ASN A 2 -11.68 -50.55 -32.04
N HIS A 3 -12.79 -50.34 -31.35
CA HIS A 3 -13.91 -49.53 -31.84
C HIS A 3 -13.82 -48.14 -31.21
N LEU A 4 -13.08 -47.25 -31.86
CA LEU A 4 -13.06 -45.81 -31.59
C LEU A 4 -12.91 -45.10 -32.93
N GLU A 5 -13.92 -45.24 -33.81
CA GLU A 5 -14.10 -44.30 -34.91
C GLU A 5 -14.49 -42.96 -34.28
N ARG A 6 -13.49 -42.10 -34.12
CA ARG A 6 -13.71 -40.71 -33.72
C ARG A 6 -14.40 -40.02 -34.89
N PHE A 7 -15.71 -39.82 -34.79
CA PHE A 7 -16.44 -38.89 -35.64
C PHE A 7 -15.81 -37.50 -35.47
N LEU A 8 -15.05 -37.08 -36.48
CA LEU A 8 -14.53 -35.72 -36.52
C LEU A 8 -15.71 -34.78 -36.82
N PRO A 9 -15.90 -33.71 -36.03
CA PRO A 9 -17.03 -32.81 -36.21
C PRO A 9 -17.00 -32.16 -37.58
N SER A 10 -18.17 -31.93 -38.16
CA SER A 10 -18.29 -31.25 -39.45
C SER A 10 -17.79 -29.80 -39.33
N ARG A 11 -17.36 -29.18 -40.44
CA ARG A 11 -16.90 -27.77 -40.44
C ARG A 11 -17.96 -26.82 -39.87
N PHE A 12 -19.24 -27.15 -40.06
CA PHE A 12 -20.37 -26.40 -39.51
C PHE A 12 -20.47 -26.55 -37.99
N GLU A 13 -20.32 -27.76 -37.45
CA GLU A 13 -20.29 -28.00 -36.00
C GLU A 13 -19.12 -27.28 -35.34
N ILE A 14 -17.94 -27.29 -35.97
CA ILE A 14 -16.77 -26.54 -35.48
C ILE A 14 -17.08 -25.04 -35.40
N LEU A 15 -17.71 -24.47 -36.43
CA LEU A 15 -18.10 -23.07 -36.46
C LEU A 15 -19.08 -22.75 -35.32
N VAL A 16 -20.10 -23.58 -35.12
CA VAL A 16 -21.09 -23.43 -34.04
C VAL A 16 -20.41 -23.48 -32.67
N ILE A 17 -19.50 -24.43 -32.45
CA ILE A 17 -18.72 -24.53 -31.21
C ILE A 17 -17.91 -23.26 -30.97
N VAL A 18 -17.19 -22.77 -31.98
CA VAL A 18 -16.37 -21.55 -31.86
C VAL A 18 -17.23 -20.33 -31.54
N VAL A 19 -18.40 -20.17 -32.17
CA VAL A 19 -19.32 -19.06 -31.90
C VAL A 19 -19.87 -19.13 -30.49
N ILE A 20 -20.31 -20.31 -30.03
CA ILE A 20 -20.83 -20.50 -28.67
C ILE A 20 -19.72 -20.24 -27.64
N CYS A 21 -18.55 -20.84 -27.81
CA CYS A 21 -17.42 -20.63 -26.91
C CYS A 21 -16.96 -19.17 -26.89
N GLY A 22 -16.91 -18.50 -28.05
CA GLY A 22 -16.58 -17.09 -28.15
C GLY A 22 -17.60 -16.19 -27.47
N GLY A 23 -18.90 -16.44 -27.67
CA GLY A 23 -19.98 -15.72 -27.01
C GLY A 23 -19.98 -15.92 -25.49
N LEU A 24 -19.81 -17.16 -25.03
CA LEU A 24 -19.68 -17.48 -23.60
C LEU A 24 -18.44 -16.82 -22.99
N PHE A 25 -17.29 -16.84 -23.67
CA PHE A 25 -16.08 -16.17 -23.21
C PHE A 25 -16.31 -14.65 -23.10
N ALA A 26 -16.89 -14.02 -24.12
CA ALA A 26 -17.19 -12.58 -24.08
C ALA A 26 -18.14 -12.20 -22.94
N LEU A 27 -19.10 -13.07 -22.59
CA LEU A 27 -20.07 -12.82 -21.53
C LEU A 27 -19.51 -13.11 -20.12
N LEU A 28 -18.71 -14.18 -19.97
CA LEU A 28 -18.18 -14.61 -18.68
C LEU A 28 -16.87 -13.92 -18.31
N TYR A 29 -16.05 -13.52 -19.29
CA TYR A 29 -14.76 -12.89 -19.03
C TYR A 29 -14.87 -11.63 -18.17
N PRO A 30 -15.80 -10.68 -18.41
CA PRO A 30 -15.99 -9.52 -17.54
C PRO A 30 -16.38 -9.90 -16.11
N ALA A 31 -17.27 -10.89 -15.93
CA ALA A 31 -17.70 -11.34 -14.62
C ALA A 31 -16.55 -12.00 -13.83
N VAL A 32 -15.75 -12.83 -14.51
CA VAL A 32 -14.54 -13.43 -13.94
C VAL A 32 -13.51 -12.36 -13.57
N GLN A 33 -13.31 -11.34 -14.40
CA GLN A 33 -12.40 -10.24 -14.09
C GLN A 33 -12.89 -9.40 -12.91
N MET A 34 -14.18 -9.12 -12.84
CA MET A 34 -14.78 -8.37 -11.73
C MET A 34 -14.70 -9.14 -10.41
N GLN A 35 -14.84 -10.47 -10.45
CA GLN A 35 -14.63 -11.32 -9.26
C GLN A 35 -13.15 -11.41 -8.87
N ARG A 36 -12.23 -11.39 -9.84
CA ARG A 36 -10.77 -11.40 -9.58
C ARG A 36 -10.26 -10.08 -9.02
N ASN A 37 -10.88 -8.96 -9.37
CA ASN A 37 -10.47 -7.64 -8.87
C ASN A 37 -11.67 -6.74 -8.56
N PRO A 38 -12.40 -7.03 -7.48
CA PRO A 38 -13.65 -6.33 -7.14
C PRO A 38 -13.44 -4.86 -6.78
N LYS A 39 -12.20 -4.45 -6.48
CA LYS A 39 -11.87 -3.09 -6.05
C LYS A 39 -11.43 -2.18 -7.19
N GLY A 40 -11.27 -2.70 -8.42
CA GLY A 40 -10.86 -1.91 -9.59
C GLY A 40 -9.36 -2.01 -9.89
N PRO A 41 -8.81 -1.19 -10.80
CA PRO A 41 -7.46 -1.37 -11.34
C PRO A 41 -6.36 -1.37 -10.26
N HIS A 42 -5.23 -2.02 -10.54
CA HIS A 42 -4.10 -2.07 -9.62
C HIS A 42 -3.51 -0.68 -9.35
N GLY A 43 -2.95 -0.51 -8.16
CA GLY A 43 -2.13 0.65 -7.81
C GLY A 43 -0.68 0.48 -8.24
N SER A 44 -0.09 1.56 -8.71
CA SER A 44 1.36 1.62 -8.97
C SER A 44 2.14 1.56 -7.67
N MET A 45 3.27 0.85 -7.65
CA MET A 45 4.15 0.79 -6.46
C MET A 45 4.74 2.15 -6.12
N ILE A 46 5.08 2.94 -7.14
CA ILE A 46 5.46 4.35 -7.04
C ILE A 46 4.41 5.13 -7.84
N PRO A 47 3.53 5.91 -7.18
CA PRO A 47 2.50 6.67 -7.87
C PRO A 47 3.09 7.80 -8.71
N GLN A 48 2.52 8.08 -9.88
CA GLN A 48 3.03 9.11 -10.78
C GLN A 48 2.18 10.38 -10.68
N GLU A 49 0.90 10.21 -10.40
CA GLU A 49 -0.10 11.26 -10.25
C GLU A 49 0.22 12.14 -9.03
N PRO A 50 -0.04 13.45 -9.10
CA PRO A 50 0.07 14.31 -7.93
C PRO A 50 -0.99 13.94 -6.88
N PRO A 51 -0.74 14.23 -5.59
CA PRO A 51 -1.74 14.06 -4.55
C PRO A 51 -3.01 14.86 -4.84
N ASP A 52 -4.17 14.20 -4.72
CA ASP A 52 -5.49 14.81 -4.85
C ASP A 52 -6.22 14.74 -3.50
N GLU A 53 -6.56 15.88 -2.92
CA GLU A 53 -7.24 15.98 -1.62
C GLU A 53 -8.57 15.20 -1.57
N ARG A 54 -9.22 14.93 -2.72
CA ARG A 54 -10.42 14.08 -2.79
C ARG A 54 -10.14 12.64 -2.35
N ASN A 55 -8.89 12.19 -2.40
CA ASN A 55 -8.46 10.85 -1.99
C ASN A 55 -7.93 10.81 -0.55
N ARG A 56 -8.21 11.84 0.27
CA ARG A 56 -7.76 11.87 1.66
C ARG A 56 -8.41 10.76 2.48
N VAL A 57 -7.56 9.95 3.09
CA VAL A 57 -7.94 8.88 4.02
C VAL A 57 -7.73 9.37 5.44
N PHE A 58 -8.76 9.22 6.26
CA PHE A 58 -8.76 9.63 7.66
C PHE A 58 -8.72 8.41 8.59
N HIS A 59 -7.92 8.54 9.65
CA HIS A 59 -7.92 7.68 10.82
C HIS A 59 -8.75 8.33 11.93
N SER A 60 -9.37 7.51 12.77
CA SER A 60 -10.23 7.96 13.88
C SER A 60 -9.52 8.90 14.88
N SER A 61 -8.21 8.77 15.05
CA SER A 61 -7.38 9.64 15.90
C SER A 61 -7.11 11.03 15.34
N GLY A 62 -7.56 11.33 14.11
CA GLY A 62 -7.29 12.61 13.43
C GLY A 62 -6.06 12.59 12.50
N VAL A 63 -5.27 11.51 12.48
CA VAL A 63 -4.25 11.32 11.44
C VAL A 63 -4.92 11.19 10.07
N SER A 64 -4.36 11.81 9.05
CA SER A 64 -4.80 11.59 7.67
C SER A 64 -3.66 11.72 6.66
N ILE A 65 -3.84 11.11 5.49
CA ILE A 65 -2.93 11.20 4.34
C ILE A 65 -3.76 11.20 3.05
N VAL A 66 -3.30 11.87 2.01
CA VAL A 66 -3.86 11.66 0.67
C VAL A 66 -3.38 10.32 0.13
N ALA A 67 -4.31 9.40 -0.15
CA ALA A 67 -3.94 8.14 -0.77
C ALA A 67 -3.64 8.36 -2.27
N PRO A 68 -2.60 7.71 -2.82
CA PRO A 68 -2.41 7.68 -4.26
C PRO A 68 -3.57 7.01 -4.99
N LEU A 69 -3.67 7.25 -6.31
CA LEU A 69 -4.70 6.62 -7.12
C LEU A 69 -4.58 5.08 -7.06
N ASN A 70 -5.70 4.40 -6.87
CA ASN A 70 -5.77 2.94 -6.70
C ASN A 70 -4.98 2.41 -5.50
N TRP A 71 -4.79 3.24 -4.47
CA TRP A 71 -4.36 2.78 -3.16
C TRP A 71 -5.56 2.72 -2.22
N ASP A 72 -5.61 1.69 -1.39
CA ASP A 72 -6.72 1.45 -0.46
C ASP A 72 -6.23 1.57 0.99
N LYS A 73 -7.10 2.03 1.90
CA LYS A 73 -6.88 1.88 3.35
C LYS A 73 -6.93 0.40 3.69
N ILE A 74 -5.84 -0.14 4.25
CA ILE A 74 -5.73 -1.57 4.55
C ILE A 74 -5.79 -1.89 6.04
N ARG A 75 -5.40 -0.95 6.91
CA ARG A 75 -5.42 -1.12 8.38
C ARG A 75 -5.64 0.22 9.06
N ASP A 76 -6.43 0.18 10.13
CA ASP A 76 -6.84 1.32 10.97
C ASP A 76 -7.07 0.77 12.38
N TYR A 77 -6.10 0.94 13.29
CA TYR A 77 -6.20 0.47 14.67
C TYR A 77 -6.41 1.65 15.62
N SER A 78 -7.51 1.63 16.37
CA SER A 78 -8.03 2.80 17.10
C SER A 78 -7.92 2.75 18.63
N PHE A 79 -7.30 1.73 19.23
CA PHE A 79 -7.25 1.59 20.70
C PHE A 79 -5.84 1.90 21.23
N GLY A 80 -5.57 3.16 21.56
CA GLY A 80 -4.35 3.61 22.26
C GLY A 80 -3.10 3.83 21.40
N PHE A 81 -2.96 3.12 20.29
CA PHE A 81 -1.84 3.25 19.35
C PHE A 81 -2.35 3.53 17.94
N PRO A 82 -2.59 4.81 17.59
CA PRO A 82 -3.00 5.20 16.25
C PRO A 82 -2.12 4.56 15.18
N PHE A 83 -2.75 3.85 14.25
CA PHE A 83 -2.07 3.20 13.13
C PHE A 83 -2.93 3.34 11.88
N LEU A 84 -2.41 4.06 10.88
CA LEU A 84 -3.03 4.21 9.57
C LEU A 84 -2.11 3.62 8.51
N SER A 85 -2.65 2.72 7.69
CA SER A 85 -1.91 2.18 6.54
C SER A 85 -2.72 2.24 5.25
N VAL A 86 -2.07 2.73 4.20
CA VAL A 86 -2.58 2.79 2.83
C VAL A 86 -1.63 2.03 1.91
N ALA A 87 -2.17 1.23 0.99
CA ALA A 87 -1.35 0.37 0.13
C ALA A 87 -1.82 0.36 -1.31
N ALA A 88 -0.86 0.17 -2.23
CA ALA A 88 -1.15 -0.05 -3.63
C ALA A 88 -2.05 -1.29 -3.80
N ARG A 89 -3.18 -1.12 -4.49
CA ARG A 89 -4.09 -2.24 -4.76
C ARG A 89 -3.38 -3.29 -5.60
N GLY A 90 -3.28 -4.49 -5.05
CA GLY A 90 -2.72 -5.66 -5.73
C GLY A 90 -3.77 -6.73 -6.00
N VAL A 91 -3.29 -7.93 -6.28
CA VAL A 91 -4.13 -9.12 -6.44
C VAL A 91 -4.68 -9.53 -5.07
N PRO A 92 -6.00 -9.78 -4.91
CA PRO A 92 -6.56 -10.27 -3.66
C PRO A 92 -5.84 -11.54 -3.16
N GLY A 93 -5.48 -11.57 -1.88
CA GLY A 93 -4.75 -12.67 -1.25
C GLY A 93 -3.24 -12.69 -1.51
N ALA A 94 -2.71 -11.81 -2.38
CA ALA A 94 -1.27 -11.66 -2.56
C ALA A 94 -0.64 -10.74 -1.49
N ARG A 95 0.68 -10.85 -1.32
CA ARG A 95 1.47 -9.96 -0.46
C ARG A 95 1.41 -8.51 -1.00
N LEU A 96 1.35 -7.54 -0.08
CA LEU A 96 1.43 -6.12 -0.42
C LEU A 96 2.81 -5.80 -0.99
N ARG A 97 2.83 -5.03 -2.08
CA ARG A 97 4.07 -4.67 -2.79
C ARG A 97 4.52 -3.24 -2.55
N SER A 98 3.61 -2.37 -2.12
CA SER A 98 3.93 -0.98 -1.80
C SER A 98 2.88 -0.42 -0.86
N PHE A 99 3.33 0.21 0.23
CA PHE A 99 2.44 0.80 1.22
C PHE A 99 3.12 1.87 2.06
N ILE A 100 2.29 2.76 2.61
CA ILE A 100 2.66 3.78 3.58
C ILE A 100 1.98 3.45 4.90
N GLU A 101 2.74 3.48 5.99
CA GLU A 101 2.24 3.34 7.36
C GLU A 101 2.53 4.61 8.14
N ILE A 102 1.59 5.00 9.00
CA ILE A 102 1.72 6.11 9.93
C ILE A 102 1.26 5.60 11.28
N GLN A 103 2.16 5.62 12.26
CA GLN A 103 1.83 5.13 13.59
C GLN A 103 2.42 6.01 14.69
N LEU A 104 1.71 6.08 15.80
CA LEU A 104 2.27 6.61 17.04
C LEU A 104 3.31 5.60 17.56
N THR A 105 4.43 6.10 18.05
CA THR A 105 5.53 5.26 18.54
C THR A 105 6.19 5.89 19.76
N ASP A 106 7.00 5.11 20.45
CA ASP A 106 7.85 5.65 21.51
C ASP A 106 8.97 6.51 20.92
N ALA A 107 9.60 7.31 21.77
CA ALA A 107 10.78 8.05 21.37
C ALA A 107 11.83 7.07 20.81
N PRO A 108 12.45 7.42 19.67
CA PRO A 108 13.52 6.59 19.14
C PRO A 108 14.68 6.54 20.13
N GLY A 109 15.46 5.45 20.09
CA GLY A 109 16.60 5.26 20.96
C GLY A 109 17.67 6.35 20.83
N GLU A 110 18.58 6.40 21.80
CA GLU A 110 19.67 7.38 21.86
C GLU A 110 20.58 7.35 20.61
N ASP A 111 20.61 6.22 19.89
CA ASP A 111 21.42 6.01 18.69
C ASP A 111 20.80 6.58 17.40
N ILE A 112 19.63 7.22 17.45
CA ILE A 112 18.94 7.70 16.23
C ILE A 112 19.82 8.60 15.37
N GLN A 113 20.63 9.46 15.99
CA GLN A 113 21.52 10.38 15.26
C GLN A 113 22.63 9.67 14.47
N ASN A 114 23.02 8.47 14.89
CA ASN A 114 24.04 7.68 14.20
C ASN A 114 23.48 6.88 13.02
N ARG A 115 22.17 6.57 13.05
CA ARG A 115 21.51 5.72 12.06
C ARG A 115 20.67 6.49 11.05
N TYR A 116 20.19 7.67 11.42
CA TYR A 116 19.24 8.44 10.64
C TYR A 116 19.80 9.81 10.32
N ARG A 117 19.48 10.31 9.13
CA ARG A 117 19.78 11.68 8.72
C ARG A 117 18.79 12.63 9.41
N PRO A 118 19.26 13.64 10.16
CA PRO A 118 18.37 14.65 10.71
C PRO A 118 17.83 15.57 9.60
N LEU A 119 16.57 15.96 9.71
CA LEU A 119 15.91 16.93 8.83
C LEU A 119 14.80 17.68 9.56
N ARG A 120 14.10 18.56 8.82
CA ARG A 120 12.80 19.09 9.24
C ARG A 120 11.70 18.54 8.34
N PHE A 121 10.63 18.03 8.96
CA PHE A 121 9.44 17.57 8.26
C PHE A 121 8.24 18.41 8.70
N GLN A 122 7.60 19.11 7.75
CA GLN A 122 6.50 20.06 8.04
C GLN A 122 6.84 21.08 9.15
N GLY A 123 8.10 21.51 9.23
CA GLY A 123 8.59 22.46 10.24
C GLY A 123 9.07 21.81 11.55
N TRP A 124 8.82 20.53 11.78
CA TRP A 124 9.16 19.81 13.01
C TRP A 124 10.49 19.05 12.90
N PRO A 125 11.22 18.85 14.01
CA PRO A 125 12.39 17.98 14.03
C PRO A 125 12.02 16.56 13.60
N ALA A 126 12.80 16.03 12.66
CA ALA A 126 12.58 14.69 12.14
C ALA A 126 13.91 14.00 11.78
N TYR A 127 13.84 12.69 11.63
CA TYR A 127 14.97 11.82 11.34
C TYR A 127 14.56 10.80 10.31
N GLU A 128 15.31 10.67 9.24
CA GLU A 128 14.96 9.75 8.15
C GLU A 128 16.08 8.78 7.80
N ARG A 129 15.67 7.64 7.26
CA ARG A 129 16.57 6.62 6.74
C ARG A 129 15.89 5.87 5.61
N MET A 130 16.66 5.58 4.57
CA MET A 130 16.30 4.60 3.56
C MET A 130 17.24 3.40 3.74
N GLN A 131 16.69 2.18 3.67
CA GLN A 131 17.49 0.97 3.73
C GLN A 131 16.89 -0.13 2.86
N ILE A 132 17.77 -1.00 2.35
CA ILE A 132 17.36 -2.28 1.77
C ILE A 132 17.19 -3.24 2.93
N ASP A 133 15.97 -3.73 3.14
CA ASP A 133 15.66 -4.70 4.20
C ASP A 133 16.08 -6.11 3.78
N ARG A 134 16.00 -6.38 2.47
CA ARG A 134 16.33 -7.66 1.86
C ARG A 134 16.68 -7.47 0.39
N GLU A 135 17.83 -8.02 -0.02
CA GLU A 135 18.27 -8.08 -1.42
C GLU A 135 17.45 -9.08 -2.23
N ASP A 136 17.48 -8.94 -3.55
CA ASP A 136 16.74 -9.83 -4.44
C ASP A 136 17.23 -11.29 -4.37
N SER A 137 16.30 -12.24 -4.36
CA SER A 137 16.61 -13.67 -4.29
C SER A 137 15.68 -14.48 -5.19
N PHE A 138 16.08 -15.72 -5.49
CA PHE A 138 15.34 -16.58 -6.44
C PHE A 138 13.85 -16.78 -6.08
N ASP A 139 13.54 -16.93 -4.79
CA ASP A 139 12.17 -17.21 -4.31
C ASP A 139 11.48 -16.00 -3.69
N ASP A 140 12.20 -14.89 -3.45
CA ASP A 140 11.67 -13.77 -2.69
C ASP A 140 12.22 -12.44 -3.23
N PRO A 141 11.34 -11.55 -3.74
CA PRO A 141 11.77 -10.29 -4.31
C PRO A 141 12.45 -9.40 -3.26
N ALA A 142 13.31 -8.50 -3.71
CA ALA A 142 13.86 -7.46 -2.85
C ALA A 142 12.79 -6.67 -2.09
N SER A 143 13.19 -6.11 -0.95
CA SER A 143 12.35 -5.21 -0.14
C SER A 143 13.20 -4.08 0.41
N SER A 144 12.69 -2.86 0.32
CA SER A 144 13.32 -1.69 0.90
C SER A 144 12.31 -0.89 1.71
N SER A 145 12.81 -0.22 2.74
CA SER A 145 12.01 0.63 3.61
C SER A 145 12.62 2.01 3.79
N TYR A 146 11.74 3.00 3.72
CA TYR A 146 11.98 4.33 4.21
C TYR A 146 11.31 4.47 5.58
N GLU A 147 12.05 5.00 6.55
CA GLU A 147 11.56 5.30 7.89
C GLU A 147 11.77 6.79 8.17
N LEU A 148 10.74 7.45 8.67
CA LEU A 148 10.75 8.84 9.08
C LEU A 148 10.14 8.96 10.48
N TYR A 149 10.99 9.30 11.44
CA TYR A 149 10.58 9.66 12.79
C TYR A 149 10.33 11.16 12.86
N VAL A 150 9.17 11.57 13.35
CA VAL A 150 8.79 12.98 13.51
C VAL A 150 8.38 13.21 14.95
N ASN A 151 8.99 14.21 15.60
CA ASN A 151 8.53 14.67 16.91
C ASN A 151 7.56 15.84 16.72
N ARG A 152 6.30 15.64 17.08
CA ARG A 152 5.26 16.66 17.01
C ARG A 152 4.54 16.75 18.35
N ASN A 153 4.59 17.92 18.98
CA ASN A 153 3.98 18.19 20.29
C ASN A 153 4.38 17.16 21.37
N ASP A 154 5.68 16.84 21.44
CA ASP A 154 6.26 15.84 22.36
C ASP A 154 5.79 14.39 22.13
N GLU A 155 5.09 14.13 21.01
CA GLU A 155 4.74 12.79 20.56
C GLU A 155 5.58 12.38 19.35
N TRP A 156 6.06 11.13 19.40
CA TRP A 156 6.82 10.55 18.30
C TRP A 156 5.92 9.77 17.36
N TRP A 157 6.03 10.11 16.09
CA TRP A 157 5.34 9.45 15.00
C TRP A 157 6.36 8.78 14.10
N LEU A 158 6.05 7.54 13.70
CA LEU A 158 6.78 6.81 12.69
C LEU A 158 5.96 6.75 11.42
N VAL A 159 6.54 7.28 10.35
CA VAL A 159 6.04 7.15 8.99
C VAL A 159 6.95 6.17 8.26
N ARG A 160 6.39 5.12 7.68
CA ARG A 160 7.12 4.15 6.86
C ARG A 160 6.60 4.13 5.45
N PHE A 161 7.50 4.00 4.49
CA PHE A 161 7.17 3.57 3.14
C PHE A 161 7.93 2.29 2.86
N ILE A 162 7.22 1.23 2.46
CA ILE A 162 7.79 -0.08 2.17
C ILE A 162 7.46 -0.44 0.73
N ILE A 163 8.46 -0.93 -0.01
CA ILE A 163 8.32 -1.35 -1.41
C ILE A 163 9.02 -2.69 -1.64
N ALA A 164 8.39 -3.55 -2.43
CA ALA A 164 8.96 -4.80 -2.93
C ALA A 164 9.87 -4.54 -4.15
N ASP A 165 10.93 -3.77 -3.92
CA ASP A 165 11.97 -3.40 -4.88
C ASP A 165 13.25 -2.98 -4.13
N GLU A 166 14.41 -3.00 -4.80
CA GLU A 166 15.66 -2.47 -4.26
C GLU A 166 15.71 -0.95 -4.42
N MET A 167 15.91 -0.25 -3.31
CA MET A 167 15.86 1.20 -3.30
C MET A 167 16.72 1.80 -2.19
N THR A 168 17.62 2.69 -2.58
CA THR A 168 18.56 3.35 -1.68
C THR A 168 18.17 4.80 -1.35
N GLU A 169 17.22 5.37 -2.08
CA GLU A 169 16.71 6.72 -1.88
C GLU A 169 15.19 6.78 -1.94
N LEU A 170 14.57 7.67 -1.17
CA LEU A 170 13.12 7.86 -1.23
C LEU A 170 12.73 8.53 -2.57
N PRO A 171 11.79 7.96 -3.35
CA PRO A 171 11.33 8.57 -4.59
C PRO A 171 10.67 9.93 -4.31
N PRO A 172 10.97 10.97 -5.10
CA PRO A 172 10.35 12.30 -4.94
C PRO A 172 8.82 12.23 -5.01
N GLU A 173 8.27 11.28 -5.77
CA GLU A 173 6.84 11.06 -5.87
C GLU A 173 6.24 10.66 -4.53
N ILE A 174 6.88 9.72 -3.81
CA ILE A 174 6.45 9.29 -2.48
C ILE A 174 6.56 10.44 -1.49
N ARG A 175 7.66 11.23 -1.55
CA ARG A 175 7.82 12.44 -0.72
C ARG A 175 6.60 13.36 -0.83
N ARG A 176 6.10 13.63 -2.05
CA ARG A 176 4.90 14.48 -2.26
C ARG A 176 3.69 13.96 -1.50
N TYR A 177 3.49 12.65 -1.43
CA TYR A 177 2.39 12.04 -0.67
C TYR A 177 2.64 12.12 0.84
N LEU A 178 3.86 11.86 1.30
CA LEU A 178 4.20 12.01 2.72
C LEU A 178 3.95 13.45 3.19
N ASP A 179 4.27 14.45 2.39
CA ASP A 179 4.04 15.86 2.73
C ASP A 179 2.55 16.21 2.93
N THR A 180 1.62 15.36 2.48
CA THR A 180 0.17 15.53 2.71
C THR A 180 -0.31 15.01 4.07
N ILE A 181 0.56 14.35 4.83
CA ILE A 181 0.23 13.80 6.14
C ILE A 181 -0.23 14.93 7.05
N ARG A 182 -1.37 14.76 7.71
CA ARG A 182 -1.81 15.62 8.80
C ARG A 182 -1.84 14.79 10.06
N PHE A 183 -1.03 15.18 11.03
CA PHE A 183 -1.09 14.62 12.38
C PHE A 183 -2.17 15.35 13.19
N PRO A 184 -2.69 14.73 14.25
CA PRO A 184 -3.70 15.36 15.10
C PRO A 184 -3.15 16.58 15.81
N GLU A 185 -4.03 17.52 16.13
CA GLU A 185 -3.65 18.78 16.79
C GLU A 185 -3.33 18.58 18.28
N GLU A 186 -4.02 17.67 18.97
CA GLU A 186 -3.79 17.34 20.39
C GLU A 186 -4.34 15.93 20.72
N GLN A 187 -3.48 14.95 21.02
CA GLN A 187 -3.89 13.65 21.59
C GLN A 187 -3.60 13.53 23.10
N SER A 188 -3.01 14.56 23.71
CA SER A 188 -2.62 14.60 25.13
C SER A 188 -3.77 14.30 26.10
N ARG A 189 -5.04 14.37 25.66
CA ARG A 189 -6.22 14.00 26.47
C ARG A 189 -6.58 12.51 26.45
N LEU A 190 -6.11 11.72 25.48
CA LEU A 190 -6.52 10.31 25.37
C LEU A 190 -5.67 9.35 26.21
N ARG A 191 -4.39 9.68 26.48
CA ARG A 191 -3.57 8.88 27.41
C ARG A 191 -4.08 8.98 28.85
N ASP A 192 -4.57 10.15 29.26
CA ASP A 192 -5.11 10.36 30.60
C ASP A 192 -6.43 9.59 30.83
N LEU A 193 -7.29 9.49 29.81
CA LEU A 193 -8.56 8.74 29.89
C LEU A 193 -8.40 7.20 29.81
N SER A 194 -7.22 6.70 29.43
CA SER A 194 -6.93 5.26 29.36
C SER A 194 -6.20 4.72 30.61
N ARG A 195 -5.90 5.61 31.57
CA ARG A 195 -5.25 5.29 32.85
C ARG A 195 -6.20 5.40 34.06
N GLU A 196 -7.46 5.73 33.84
CA GLU A 196 -8.57 5.62 34.82
C GLU A 196 -9.36 4.32 34.59
#